data_AF-A0AAV0IDC5-F1
#
_entry.id   AF-A0AAV0IDC5-F1
#
_cell.length_a   1.000
_cell.length_b   1.000
_cell.length_c   1.000
_cell.angle_alpha   90.00
_cell.angle_beta   90.00
_cell.angle_gamma   90.00
#
_symmetry.space_group_name_H-M   'P 1'
#
loop_
_entity.id
_entity.type
_entity.pdbx_description
1 polymer ?
#
loop_
_entity_poly.entity_id
_entity_poly.type
_entity_poly.pdbx_seq_one_letter_code
_entity_poly.pdbx_strand_id
1 'polypeptide(L)'
;MATLLVAAKAECGVDVGNVVSSCGQFVSKGGPKTPPSPQCCKALNGADVPCACKNLLTPSIQGLIDMNKAVFVGRSCGLSIPAGMKCGSK
;
A
#
# COMPACT_ATOMS: atom_id res chain seq x y z
N MET A 1 -1.44 18.36 31.55
CA MET A 1 -0.33 17.96 30.67
C MET A 1 -0.96 17.36 29.41
N ALA A 2 -0.42 17.68 28.24
CA ALA A 2 -1.09 17.69 26.94
C ALA A 2 -1.75 16.35 26.52
N THR A 3 -2.89 16.49 25.86
CA THR A 3 -3.76 15.47 25.28
C THR A 3 -3.01 14.62 24.25
N LEU A 4 -2.70 13.37 24.59
CA LEU A 4 -2.21 12.36 23.64
C LEU A 4 -3.40 11.73 22.91
N LEU A 5 -4.08 12.52 22.08
CA LEU A 5 -4.72 11.96 20.89
C LEU A 5 -3.59 11.64 19.92
N VAL A 6 -2.91 10.53 20.14
CA VAL A 6 -2.19 9.87 19.05
C VAL A 6 -3.28 9.38 18.12
N ALA A 7 -3.78 10.25 17.24
CA ALA A 7 -4.36 9.80 15.99
C ALA A 7 -3.30 8.87 15.43
N ALA A 8 -3.61 7.57 15.41
CA ALA A 8 -2.73 6.53 14.89
C ALA A 8 -2.16 7.06 13.59
N LYS A 9 -0.88 7.46 13.63
CA LYS A 9 -0.24 8.22 12.57
C LYS A 9 -0.40 7.39 11.30
N ALA A 10 -1.29 7.82 10.40
CA ALA A 10 -1.50 7.27 9.06
C ALA A 10 -0.15 6.80 8.57
N GLU A 11 0.04 5.48 8.59
CA GLU A 11 1.36 4.92 8.46
C GLU A 11 1.78 5.21 7.03
N CYS A 12 2.71 6.14 6.85
CA CYS A 12 3.14 6.59 5.53
C CYS A 12 2.04 7.30 4.72
N GLY A 13 1.16 8.06 5.38
CA GLY A 13 0.13 8.86 4.71
C GLY A 13 -1.07 8.05 4.22
N VAL A 14 -1.16 6.77 4.61
CA VAL A 14 -2.31 5.91 4.30
C VAL A 14 -2.93 5.33 5.56
N ASP A 15 -4.23 5.03 5.47
CA ASP A 15 -4.93 4.19 6.43
C ASP A 15 -4.82 2.73 5.99
N VAL A 16 -4.00 1.94 6.70
CA VAL A 16 -3.70 0.56 6.31
C VAL A 16 -4.96 -0.31 6.30
N GLY A 17 -5.90 -0.09 7.23
CA GLY A 17 -7.18 -0.82 7.26
C GLY A 17 -8.02 -0.57 6.01
N ASN A 18 -8.13 0.69 5.59
CA ASN A 18 -8.83 1.10 4.37
C ASN A 18 -8.13 0.59 3.11
N VAL A 19 -6.80 0.60 3.07
CA VAL A 19 -6.03 0.03 1.95
C VAL A 19 -6.26 -1.48 1.85
N VAL A 20 -6.20 -2.22 2.96
CA VAL A 20 -6.42 -3.68 2.95
C VAL A 20 -7.83 -4.02 2.48
N SER A 21 -8.84 -3.34 3.02
CA SER A 21 -10.25 -3.59 2.66
C SER A 21 -10.60 -3.16 1.24
N SER A 22 -10.02 -2.05 0.75
CA SER A 22 -10.32 -1.52 -0.59
C SER A 22 -9.45 -2.11 -1.70
N CYS A 23 -8.17 -2.39 -1.42
CA CYS A 23 -7.18 -2.80 -2.41
C CYS A 23 -6.81 -4.30 -2.34
N GLY A 24 -7.10 -4.99 -1.24
CA GLY A 24 -6.60 -6.35 -0.97
C GLY A 24 -6.78 -7.31 -2.14
N GLN A 25 -8.00 -7.42 -2.67
CA GLN A 25 -8.33 -8.29 -3.80
C GLN A 25 -7.50 -8.05 -5.08
N PHE A 26 -7.03 -6.81 -5.29
CA PHE A 26 -6.26 -6.44 -6.47
C PHE A 26 -4.76 -6.73 -6.31
N VAL A 27 -4.28 -6.87 -5.07
CA VAL A 27 -2.87 -7.07 -4.74
C VAL A 27 -2.57 -8.46 -4.17
N SER A 28 -3.58 -9.24 -3.77
CA SER A 28 -3.41 -10.60 -3.26
C SER A 28 -2.72 -11.53 -4.26
N LYS A 29 -1.99 -12.52 -3.73
CA LYS A 29 -1.43 -13.62 -4.53
C LYS A 29 -2.54 -14.45 -5.19
N GLY A 30 -2.31 -14.83 -6.45
CA GLY A 30 -3.26 -15.61 -7.25
C GLY A 30 -4.29 -14.77 -8.00
N GLY A 31 -4.95 -15.36 -9.00
CA GLY A 31 -5.90 -14.67 -9.88
C GLY A 31 -5.25 -13.70 -10.89
N PRO A 32 -6.04 -13.14 -11.83
CA PRO A 32 -5.53 -12.22 -12.84
C PRO A 32 -5.11 -10.87 -12.25
N LYS A 33 -4.32 -10.11 -13.03
CA LYS A 33 -4.02 -8.71 -12.74
C LYS A 33 -5.18 -7.86 -13.24
N THR A 34 -5.94 -7.24 -12.34
CA THR A 34 -7.12 -6.43 -12.66
C THR A 34 -6.90 -4.97 -12.26
N PRO A 35 -7.45 -3.99 -13.01
CA PRO A 35 -7.38 -2.58 -12.62
C PRO A 35 -8.00 -2.34 -11.24
N PRO A 36 -7.42 -1.45 -10.42
CA PRO A 36 -7.98 -1.14 -9.11
C PRO A 36 -9.32 -0.41 -9.21
N SER A 37 -10.13 -0.55 -8.17
CA SER A 37 -11.35 0.25 -8.03
C SER A 37 -11.03 1.71 -7.71
N PRO A 38 -11.95 2.66 -8.02
CA PRO A 38 -11.80 4.06 -7.61
C PRO A 38 -11.62 4.21 -6.08
N GLN A 39 -12.29 3.36 -5.29
CA GLN A 39 -12.16 3.34 -3.84
C GLN A 39 -10.75 2.94 -3.40
N CYS A 40 -10.15 1.93 -4.04
CA CYS A 40 -8.76 1.56 -3.80
C CYS A 40 -7.81 2.74 -4.10
N CYS A 41 -7.97 3.41 -5.24
CA CYS A 41 -7.11 4.56 -5.56
C CYS A 41 -7.30 5.74 -4.59
N LYS A 42 -8.52 5.97 -4.10
CA LYS A 42 -8.78 6.97 -3.05
C LYS A 42 -8.09 6.59 -1.73
N ALA A 43 -8.07 5.31 -1.36
CA ALA A 43 -7.36 4.84 -0.17
C ALA A 43 -5.84 5.00 -0.26
N LEU A 44 -5.29 5.00 -1.48
CA LEU A 44 -3.88 5.26 -1.75
C LEU A 44 -3.54 6.75 -1.94
N ASN A 45 -4.52 7.64 -1.86
CA ASN A 45 -4.29 9.06 -2.03
C ASN A 45 -3.41 9.61 -0.90
N GLY A 46 -2.33 10.31 -1.26
CA GLY A 46 -1.36 10.81 -0.28
C GLY A 46 -0.35 9.77 0.23
N ALA A 47 -0.30 8.57 -0.36
CA ALA A 47 0.65 7.55 0.04
C ALA A 47 2.11 7.96 -0.18
N ASP A 48 2.89 7.91 0.90
CA ASP A 48 4.35 7.98 0.86
C ASP A 48 4.89 6.59 0.52
N VAL A 49 5.13 6.36 -0.77
CA VAL A 49 5.64 5.08 -1.31
C VAL A 49 6.95 4.66 -0.64
N PRO A 50 8.01 5.51 -0.55
CA PRO A 50 9.23 5.16 0.17
C PRO A 50 8.99 4.72 1.62
N CYS A 51 8.15 5.44 2.36
CA CYS A 51 7.81 5.09 3.73
C CYS A 51 7.07 3.75 3.78
N ALA A 52 6.05 3.54 2.95
CA ALA A 52 5.25 2.31 2.93
C ALA A 52 6.10 1.09 2.59
N CYS A 53 6.99 1.23 1.61
CA CYS A 53 7.97 0.20 1.24
C CYS A 53 8.88 -0.22 2.39
N LYS A 54 9.23 0.72 3.27
CA LYS A 54 10.16 0.48 4.39
C LYS A 54 9.46 -0.02 5.65
N ASN A 55 8.25 0.46 5.92
CA ASN A 55 7.60 0.28 7.22
C ASN A 55 6.37 -0.66 7.17
N LEU A 56 5.69 -0.77 6.02
CA LEU A 56 4.44 -1.53 5.90
C LEU A 56 4.60 -2.89 5.23
N LEU A 57 5.59 -3.05 4.35
CA LEU A 57 5.84 -4.34 3.69
C LEU A 57 6.72 -5.25 4.53
N THR A 58 6.14 -5.76 5.62
CA THR A 58 6.74 -6.81 6.44
C THR A 58 6.80 -8.14 5.68
N PRO A 59 7.66 -9.09 6.09
CA PRO A 59 7.74 -10.42 5.45
C PRO A 59 6.39 -11.14 5.39
N SER A 60 5.57 -10.99 6.45
CA SER A 60 4.22 -11.55 6.50
C SER A 60 3.32 -10.95 5.42
N ILE A 61 3.35 -9.63 5.22
CA ILE A 61 2.55 -8.96 4.18
C ILE A 61 3.07 -9.32 2.78
N GLN A 62 4.39 -9.32 2.57
CA GLN A 62 5.02 -9.80 1.32
C GLN A 62 4.65 -11.27 1.03
N GLY A 63 4.36 -12.05 2.07
CA GLY A 63 3.83 -13.41 1.99
C GLY A 63 2.42 -13.50 1.42
N LEU A 64 1.60 -12.46 1.56
CA LEU A 64 0.18 -12.44 1.20
C LEU A 64 -0.10 -11.71 -0.12
N ILE A 65 0.74 -10.75 -0.49
CA ILE A 65 0.54 -9.92 -1.70
C ILE A 65 1.49 -10.31 -2.83
N ASP A 66 1.06 -10.07 -4.06
CA ASP A 66 1.88 -10.10 -5.25
C ASP A 66 2.46 -8.70 -5.50
N MET A 67 3.79 -8.57 -5.43
CA MET A 67 4.47 -7.28 -5.58
C MET A 67 4.30 -6.67 -6.97
N ASN A 68 4.16 -7.49 -8.04
CA ASN A 68 3.91 -6.97 -9.38
C ASN A 68 2.51 -6.37 -9.47
N LYS A 69 1.52 -6.99 -8.80
CA LYS A 69 0.18 -6.44 -8.70
C LYS A 69 0.14 -5.18 -7.83
N ALA A 70 0.84 -5.16 -6.70
CA ALA A 70 0.94 -3.96 -5.86
C ALA A 70 1.53 -2.77 -6.63
N VAL A 71 2.62 -2.99 -7.39
CA VAL A 71 3.21 -1.95 -8.26
C VAL A 71 2.24 -1.55 -9.37
N PHE A 72 1.56 -2.50 -9.99
CA PHE A 72 0.56 -2.20 -11.02
C PHE A 72 -0.59 -1.34 -10.48
N VAL A 73 -1.16 -1.71 -9.33
CA VAL A 73 -2.22 -0.95 -8.66
C VAL A 73 -1.74 0.45 -8.30
N GLY A 74 -0.56 0.57 -7.65
CA GLY A 74 -0.01 1.86 -7.26
C GLY A 74 0.18 2.80 -8.46
N ARG A 75 0.81 2.31 -9.54
CA ARG A 75 0.98 3.09 -10.78
C ARG A 75 -0.34 3.43 -11.44
N SER A 76 -1.30 2.50 -11.46
CA SER A 76 -2.64 2.74 -12.02
C SER A 76 -3.40 3.83 -11.23
N CYS A 77 -3.14 3.95 -9.93
CA CYS A 77 -3.70 5.00 -9.08
C CYS A 77 -2.88 6.30 -9.08
N GLY A 78 -1.86 6.43 -9.92
CA GLY A 78 -1.05 7.64 -10.07
C GLY A 78 0.11 7.77 -9.08
N LEU A 79 0.43 6.72 -8.31
CA LEU A 79 1.61 6.75 -7.44
C LEU A 79 2.89 6.65 -8.25
N SER A 80 3.88 7.46 -7.89
CA SER A 80 5.21 7.41 -8.49
C SER A 80 6.03 6.29 -7.86
N ILE A 81 6.15 5.16 -8.57
CA ILE A 81 6.94 4.00 -8.15
C ILE A 81 8.08 3.80 -9.16
N PRO A 82 9.31 4.25 -8.85
CA PRO A 82 10.43 4.14 -9.75
C PRO A 82 10.74 2.68 -10.06
N ALA A 83 11.13 2.40 -11.31
CA ALA A 83 11.63 1.08 -11.67
C ALA A 83 12.89 0.75 -10.86
N GLY A 84 13.03 -0.50 -10.41
CA GLY A 84 14.18 -0.93 -9.61
C GLY A 84 14.15 -0.48 -8.13
N MET A 85 13.12 0.24 -7.68
CA MET A 85 12.94 0.54 -6.25
C MET A 85 12.84 -0.77 -5.46
N LYS A 86 13.74 -0.95 -4.49
CA LYS A 86 13.68 -2.06 -3.55
C LYS A 86 12.68 -1.72 -2.45
N CYS A 87 11.74 -2.64 -2.24
CA CYS A 87 10.58 -2.45 -1.39
C CYS A 87 10.40 -3.74 -0.58
N GLY A 88 10.33 -3.64 0.74
CA GLY A 88 10.41 -4.80 1.63
C GLY A 88 11.81 -5.38 1.81
N SER A 89 11.88 -6.41 2.65
CA SER A 89 13.05 -7.20 3.08
C SER A 89 14.32 -6.40 3.39
N LYS A 90 14.41 -5.99 4.66
CA LYS A 90 15.68 -5.75 5.35
C LYS A 90 16.56 -7.00 5.30
#